data_AF-A0A7D5TTC0-F1
#
_entry.id   AF-A0A7D5TTC0-F1
#
_cell.length_a   1.000
_cell.length_b   1.000
_cell.length_c   1.000
_cell.angle_alpha   90.00
_cell.angle_beta   90.00
_cell.angle_gamma   90.00
#
_symmetry.space_group_name_H-M   'P 1'
#
loop_
_entity.id
_entity.type
_entity.pdbx_description
1 polymer ?
#
loop_
_entity_poly.entity_id
_entity_poly.type
_entity_poly.pdbx_seq_one_letter_code
_entity_poly.pdbx_strand_id
1 'polypeptide(L)'
;MPYSDTDLLSEIERLADELGHPPSLTEVREHGQYSVTTYYDRFGSWQDAVEAAGYDPQAPTTEIPESELLAELRELAEEFGEPPSAAQMDADGEYWASTYRDRFGSWNEAIEAAGLEPTDEPSQIPDSDLLAEINRLADDLGDPPTFQEMDEQGEYAARVYVSHFGSWNAAIEAAGFEPTQRGSSLSESELLFELQRLADELEKQPSAREMDADGKFGSATYQRQFGSWSAALEAAFEN
;
A
#
# COMPACT_ATOMS: atom_id res chain seq x y z
N MET A 1 -2.92 -24.07 -21.89
CA MET A 1 -1.80 -23.78 -22.82
C MET A 1 -1.46 -22.31 -22.63
N PRO A 2 -0.20 -21.86 -22.68
CA PRO A 2 0.05 -20.43 -22.71
C PRO A 2 -0.48 -19.89 -24.05
N TYR A 3 -1.34 -18.89 -24.00
CA TYR A 3 -1.80 -18.17 -25.19
C TYR A 3 -0.65 -17.33 -25.73
N SER A 4 -0.53 -17.27 -27.07
CA SER A 4 0.54 -16.51 -27.73
C SER A 4 0.19 -15.03 -27.83
N ASP A 5 1.19 -14.17 -28.06
CA ASP A 5 0.92 -12.74 -28.30
C ASP A 5 -0.03 -12.54 -29.48
N THR A 6 0.07 -13.40 -30.50
CA THR A 6 -0.83 -13.38 -31.65
C THR A 6 -2.28 -13.68 -31.27
N ASP A 7 -2.52 -14.58 -30.32
CA ASP A 7 -3.87 -14.91 -29.86
C ASP A 7 -4.50 -13.72 -29.12
N LEU A 8 -3.72 -13.06 -28.26
CA LEU A 8 -4.14 -11.87 -27.52
C LEU A 8 -4.46 -10.70 -28.44
N LEU A 9 -3.60 -10.41 -29.42
CA LEU A 9 -3.82 -9.33 -30.40
C LEU A 9 -5.00 -9.63 -31.33
N SER A 10 -5.18 -10.90 -31.74
CA SER A 10 -6.35 -11.30 -32.56
C SER A 10 -7.66 -11.11 -31.81
N GLU A 11 -7.65 -11.21 -30.49
CA GLU A 11 -8.82 -10.94 -29.68
C GLU A 11 -9.15 -9.45 -29.60
N ILE A 12 -8.15 -8.58 -29.51
CA ILE A 12 -8.34 -7.12 -29.59
C ILE A 12 -8.96 -6.77 -30.95
N GLU A 13 -8.46 -7.35 -32.04
CA GLU A 13 -8.99 -7.15 -33.40
C GLU A 13 -10.43 -7.66 -33.52
N ARG A 14 -10.73 -8.85 -32.99
CA ARG A 14 -12.09 -9.42 -33.00
C ARG A 14 -13.10 -8.53 -32.28
N LEU A 15 -12.74 -8.05 -31.07
CA LEU A 15 -13.59 -7.14 -30.30
C LEU A 15 -13.76 -5.80 -31.01
N ALA A 16 -12.68 -5.27 -31.60
CA ALA A 16 -12.75 -4.03 -32.35
C ALA A 16 -13.68 -4.12 -33.57
N ASP A 17 -13.67 -5.24 -34.29
CA ASP A 17 -14.57 -5.52 -35.41
C ASP A 17 -16.04 -5.64 -34.96
N GLU A 18 -16.28 -6.19 -33.77
CA GLU A 18 -17.62 -6.37 -33.20
C GLU A 18 -18.22 -5.04 -32.70
N LEU A 19 -17.41 -4.23 -32.01
CA LEU A 19 -17.81 -2.96 -31.40
C LEU A 19 -17.75 -1.79 -32.39
N GLY A 20 -16.97 -1.94 -33.46
CA GLY A 20 -16.73 -0.88 -34.46
C GLY A 20 -15.73 0.19 -34.01
N HIS A 21 -15.03 -0.05 -32.91
CA HIS A 21 -13.95 0.79 -32.38
C HIS A 21 -12.96 -0.05 -31.56
N PRO A 22 -11.71 0.40 -31.34
CA PRO A 22 -10.79 -0.30 -30.44
C PRO A 22 -11.47 -0.52 -29.08
N PRO A 23 -11.42 -1.74 -28.51
CA PRO A 23 -12.12 -2.04 -27.28
C PRO A 23 -11.49 -1.28 -26.09
N SER A 24 -12.32 -0.88 -25.14
CA SER A 24 -11.86 -0.46 -23.82
C SER A 24 -11.43 -1.67 -22.97
N LEU A 25 -10.80 -1.41 -21.83
CA LEU A 25 -10.52 -2.45 -20.83
C LEU A 25 -11.81 -3.12 -20.33
N THR A 26 -12.87 -2.34 -20.12
CA THR A 26 -14.22 -2.81 -19.75
C THR A 26 -14.73 -3.82 -20.77
N GLU A 27 -14.68 -3.46 -22.05
CA GLU A 27 -15.25 -4.29 -23.12
C GLU A 27 -14.46 -5.59 -23.31
N VAL A 28 -13.16 -5.58 -23.03
CA VAL A 28 -12.34 -6.80 -23.00
C VAL A 28 -12.71 -7.68 -21.81
N ARG A 29 -13.07 -7.11 -20.65
CA ARG A 29 -13.55 -7.90 -19.51
C ARG A 29 -14.93 -8.50 -19.76
N GLU A 30 -15.84 -7.72 -20.31
CA GLU A 30 -17.23 -8.13 -20.53
C GLU A 30 -17.38 -9.09 -21.72
N HIS A 31 -16.61 -8.88 -22.78
CA HIS A 31 -16.78 -9.57 -24.06
C HIS A 31 -15.54 -10.34 -24.52
N GLY A 32 -14.40 -10.15 -23.86
CA GLY A 32 -13.15 -10.79 -24.22
C GLY A 32 -13.01 -12.20 -23.66
N GLN A 33 -12.25 -13.02 -24.38
CA GLN A 33 -11.98 -14.40 -23.99
C GLN A 33 -10.75 -14.56 -23.08
N TYR A 34 -10.03 -13.47 -22.81
CA TYR A 34 -8.77 -13.46 -22.06
C TYR A 34 -8.82 -12.45 -20.92
N SER A 35 -8.16 -12.78 -19.80
CA SER A 35 -8.01 -11.85 -18.69
C SER A 35 -7.15 -10.66 -19.08
N VAL A 36 -7.54 -9.46 -18.62
CA VAL A 36 -6.77 -8.21 -18.77
C VAL A 36 -5.35 -8.34 -18.21
N THR A 37 -5.16 -9.10 -17.12
CA THR A 37 -3.83 -9.41 -16.55
C THR A 37 -2.90 -10.11 -17.52
N THR A 38 -3.44 -10.93 -18.44
CA THR A 38 -2.63 -11.59 -19.48
C THR A 38 -2.08 -10.59 -20.49
N TYR A 39 -2.79 -9.48 -20.75
CA TYR A 39 -2.28 -8.41 -21.61
C TYR A 39 -1.19 -7.59 -20.91
N TYR A 40 -1.36 -7.28 -19.62
CA TYR A 40 -0.32 -6.59 -18.83
C TYR A 40 0.97 -7.40 -18.75
N ASP A 41 0.89 -8.69 -18.45
CA ASP A 41 2.07 -9.55 -18.32
C ASP A 41 2.87 -9.68 -19.63
N ARG A 42 2.19 -9.59 -20.78
CA ARG A 42 2.81 -9.82 -22.10
C ARG A 42 3.24 -8.54 -22.79
N PHE A 43 2.51 -7.44 -22.61
CA PHE A 43 2.72 -6.19 -23.33
C PHE A 43 3.12 -5.02 -22.43
N GLY A 44 3.09 -5.18 -21.10
CA GLY A 44 3.46 -4.14 -20.12
C GLY A 44 2.30 -3.19 -19.80
N SER A 45 1.52 -2.79 -20.79
CA SER A 45 0.29 -2.01 -20.59
C SER A 45 -0.80 -2.36 -21.61
N TRP A 46 -2.05 -2.02 -21.28
CA TRP A 46 -3.15 -2.13 -22.24
C TRP A 46 -2.95 -1.23 -23.46
N GLN A 47 -2.40 -0.02 -23.28
CA GLN A 47 -2.11 0.89 -24.38
C GLN A 47 -1.09 0.30 -25.35
N ASP A 48 -0.04 -0.34 -24.82
CA ASP A 48 0.96 -1.05 -25.62
C ASP A 48 0.34 -2.26 -26.36
N ALA A 49 -0.60 -2.97 -25.74
CA ALA A 49 -1.32 -4.07 -26.38
C ALA A 49 -2.21 -3.60 -27.54
N VAL A 50 -2.93 -2.48 -27.36
CA VAL A 50 -3.77 -1.85 -28.40
C VAL A 50 -2.93 -1.30 -29.55
N GLU A 51 -1.80 -0.65 -29.25
CA GLU A 51 -0.83 -0.19 -30.26
C GLU A 51 -0.22 -1.38 -31.01
N ALA A 52 0.16 -2.46 -30.30
CA ALA A 52 0.66 -3.68 -30.91
C ALA A 52 -0.38 -4.39 -31.79
N ALA A 53 -1.67 -4.20 -31.51
CA ALA A 53 -2.79 -4.67 -32.34
C ALA A 53 -3.03 -3.76 -33.58
N GLY A 54 -2.28 -2.67 -33.73
CA GLY A 54 -2.36 -1.77 -34.88
C GLY A 54 -3.46 -0.71 -34.78
N TYR A 55 -4.02 -0.51 -33.58
CA TYR A 55 -4.98 0.53 -33.29
C TYR A 55 -4.27 1.74 -32.66
N ASP A 56 -4.78 2.95 -32.94
CA ASP A 56 -4.37 4.13 -32.18
C ASP A 56 -5.01 4.01 -30.78
N PRO A 57 -4.22 3.82 -29.71
CA PRO A 57 -4.77 3.75 -28.36
C PRO A 57 -5.53 5.05 -28.12
N GLN A 58 -6.82 4.94 -27.77
CA GLN A 58 -7.64 6.13 -27.54
C GLN A 58 -6.90 7.08 -26.62
N ALA A 59 -6.58 8.28 -27.14
CA ALA A 59 -5.98 9.34 -26.36
C ALA A 59 -6.84 9.54 -25.10
N PRO A 60 -6.25 9.68 -23.90
CA PRO A 60 -6.98 9.75 -22.65
C PRO A 60 -8.05 10.81 -22.79
N THR A 61 -9.30 10.36 -22.88
CA THR A 61 -10.43 11.25 -23.04
C THR A 61 -10.60 11.98 -21.71
N THR A 62 -10.73 13.29 -21.82
CA THR A 62 -11.08 14.28 -20.80
C THR A 62 -11.74 13.67 -19.55
N GLU A 63 -11.07 13.81 -18.40
CA GLU A 63 -11.58 13.58 -17.04
C GLU A 63 -12.66 12.49 -16.91
N ILE A 64 -12.24 11.28 -16.54
CA ILE A 64 -13.14 10.16 -16.17
C ILE A 64 -14.22 10.71 -15.23
N PRO A 65 -15.52 10.64 -15.57
CA PRO A 65 -16.58 11.17 -14.73
C PRO A 65 -16.59 10.49 -13.36
N GLU A 66 -16.84 11.25 -12.29
CA GLU A 66 -16.98 10.66 -10.95
C GLU A 66 -18.03 9.56 -10.92
N SER A 67 -19.13 9.71 -11.66
CA SER A 67 -20.18 8.70 -11.76
C SER A 67 -19.70 7.34 -12.27
N GLU A 68 -18.67 7.34 -13.12
CA GLU A 68 -18.09 6.13 -13.73
C GLU A 68 -17.21 5.41 -12.71
N LEU A 69 -16.32 6.17 -12.04
CA LEU A 69 -15.54 5.68 -10.91
C LEU A 69 -16.42 5.07 -9.81
N LEU A 70 -17.51 5.77 -9.45
CA LEU A 70 -18.44 5.28 -8.42
C LEU A 70 -19.28 4.08 -8.89
N ALA A 71 -19.49 3.90 -10.18
CA ALA A 71 -20.18 2.72 -10.72
C ALA A 71 -19.29 1.49 -10.61
N GLU A 72 -18.02 1.62 -11.02
CA GLU A 72 -17.01 0.56 -10.91
C GLU A 72 -16.83 0.06 -9.48
N LEU A 73 -16.76 0.98 -8.51
CA LEU A 73 -16.68 0.60 -7.08
C LEU A 73 -17.88 -0.25 -6.63
N ARG A 74 -19.08 0.05 -7.11
CA ARG A 74 -20.30 -0.71 -6.77
C ARG A 74 -20.30 -2.07 -7.44
N GLU A 75 -19.88 -2.13 -8.70
CA GLU A 75 -19.83 -3.38 -9.46
C GLU A 75 -18.85 -4.37 -8.83
N LEU A 76 -17.62 -3.92 -8.54
CA LEU A 76 -16.64 -4.75 -7.83
C LEU A 76 -17.13 -5.14 -6.43
N ALA A 77 -17.85 -4.26 -5.75
CA ALA A 77 -18.43 -4.60 -4.45
C ALA A 77 -19.52 -5.67 -4.55
N GLU A 78 -20.33 -5.66 -5.61
CA GLU A 78 -21.31 -6.71 -5.90
C GLU A 78 -20.63 -8.03 -6.27
N GLU A 79 -19.52 -7.98 -7.03
CA GLU A 79 -18.73 -9.16 -7.41
C GLU A 79 -18.07 -9.82 -6.20
N PHE A 80 -17.38 -9.04 -5.37
CA PHE A 80 -16.68 -9.54 -4.19
C PHE A 80 -17.60 -9.79 -3.00
N GLY A 81 -18.81 -9.23 -3.01
CA GLY A 81 -19.75 -9.28 -1.88
C GLY A 81 -19.39 -8.36 -0.72
N GLU A 82 -18.35 -7.53 -0.90
CA GLU A 82 -17.85 -6.52 0.03
C GLU A 82 -17.14 -5.43 -0.78
N PRO A 83 -17.03 -4.18 -0.27
CA PRO A 83 -16.31 -3.12 -0.95
C PRO A 83 -14.86 -3.53 -1.29
N PRO A 84 -14.37 -3.24 -2.50
CA PRO A 84 -13.01 -3.60 -2.88
C PRO A 84 -11.97 -2.84 -2.05
N SER A 85 -10.86 -3.50 -1.74
CA SER A 85 -9.65 -2.83 -1.27
C SER A 85 -8.97 -2.07 -2.41
N ALA A 86 -8.13 -1.08 -2.08
CA ALA A 86 -7.33 -0.37 -3.07
C ALA A 86 -6.43 -1.33 -3.88
N ALA A 87 -5.90 -2.38 -3.26
CA ALA A 87 -5.07 -3.38 -3.92
C ALA A 87 -5.89 -4.24 -4.90
N GLN A 88 -7.12 -4.61 -4.55
CA GLN A 88 -8.04 -5.30 -5.46
C GLN A 88 -8.45 -4.39 -6.61
N MET A 89 -8.67 -3.09 -6.37
CA MET A 89 -8.90 -2.14 -7.45
C MET A 89 -7.69 -2.02 -8.39
N ASP A 90 -6.47 -1.96 -7.85
CA ASP A 90 -5.25 -1.90 -8.67
C ASP A 90 -4.99 -3.21 -9.45
N ALA A 91 -5.47 -4.35 -8.95
CA ALA A 91 -5.28 -5.66 -9.58
C ALA A 91 -6.40 -6.02 -10.58
N ASP A 92 -7.65 -5.79 -10.19
CA ASP A 92 -8.86 -6.30 -10.84
C ASP A 92 -9.77 -5.19 -11.37
N GLY A 93 -9.62 -3.96 -10.88
CA GLY A 93 -10.47 -2.82 -11.23
C GLY A 93 -10.06 -2.08 -12.50
N GLU A 94 -11.00 -1.36 -13.09
CA GLU A 94 -10.82 -0.64 -14.37
C GLU A 94 -9.87 0.56 -14.26
N TYR A 95 -9.80 1.13 -13.06
CA TYR A 95 -9.02 2.33 -12.77
C TYR A 95 -8.11 2.11 -11.58
N TRP A 96 -6.97 2.79 -11.57
CA TRP A 96 -6.04 2.74 -10.44
C TRP A 96 -6.63 3.40 -9.20
N ALA A 97 -6.36 2.85 -8.00
CA ALA A 97 -6.74 3.41 -6.72
C ALA A 97 -6.25 4.85 -6.52
N SER A 98 -5.13 5.23 -7.14
CA SER A 98 -4.64 6.62 -7.16
C SER A 98 -5.63 7.59 -7.83
N THR A 99 -6.33 7.16 -8.89
CA THR A 99 -7.34 7.96 -9.59
C THR A 99 -8.50 8.33 -8.66
N TYR A 100 -8.90 7.39 -7.80
CA TYR A 100 -9.93 7.61 -6.79
C TYR A 100 -9.45 8.55 -5.69
N ARG A 101 -8.22 8.37 -5.19
CA ARG A 101 -7.65 9.28 -4.18
C ARG A 101 -7.51 10.70 -4.71
N ASP A 102 -7.01 10.87 -5.93
CA ASP A 102 -6.84 12.18 -6.55
C ASP A 102 -8.19 12.89 -6.80
N ARG A 103 -9.25 12.11 -7.07
CA ARG A 103 -10.58 12.66 -7.35
C ARG A 103 -11.40 12.94 -6.10
N PHE A 104 -11.45 12.00 -5.17
CA PHE A 104 -12.34 12.02 -4.01
C PHE A 104 -11.65 12.41 -2.70
N GLY A 105 -10.32 12.58 -2.72
CA GLY A 105 -9.50 12.93 -1.56
C GLY A 105 -8.82 11.70 -0.94
N SER A 106 -9.57 10.61 -0.79
CA SER A 106 -9.10 9.35 -0.23
C SER A 106 -9.88 8.15 -0.77
N TRP A 107 -9.37 6.94 -0.50
CA TRP A 107 -10.05 5.70 -0.86
C TRP A 107 -11.39 5.55 -0.14
N ASN A 108 -11.41 5.82 1.18
CA ASN A 108 -12.63 5.70 1.98
C ASN A 108 -13.68 6.72 1.53
N GLU A 109 -13.29 7.95 1.22
CA GLU A 109 -14.22 8.95 0.65
C GLU A 109 -14.79 8.50 -0.70
N ALA A 110 -14.01 7.80 -1.53
CA ALA A 110 -14.52 7.22 -2.79
C ALA A 110 -15.53 6.08 -2.54
N ILE A 111 -15.27 5.20 -1.56
CA ILE A 111 -16.17 4.11 -1.16
C ILE A 111 -17.48 4.67 -0.56
N GLU A 112 -17.40 5.68 0.31
CA GLU A 112 -18.56 6.38 0.87
C GLU A 112 -19.36 7.10 -0.22
N ALA A 113 -18.68 7.78 -1.16
CA ALA A 113 -19.32 8.42 -2.31
C ALA A 113 -20.03 7.39 -3.23
N ALA A 114 -19.54 6.14 -3.25
CA ALA A 114 -20.21 5.04 -3.92
C ALA A 114 -21.44 4.53 -3.14
N GLY A 115 -21.68 5.02 -1.92
CA GLY A 115 -22.79 4.57 -1.07
C GLY A 115 -22.55 3.19 -0.46
N LEU A 116 -21.28 2.77 -0.42
CA LEU A 116 -20.83 1.53 0.21
C LEU A 116 -20.30 1.87 1.62
N GLU A 117 -20.41 0.93 2.55
CA GLU A 117 -19.78 1.05 3.86
C GLU A 117 -18.31 0.62 3.72
N PRO A 118 -17.32 1.47 4.00
CA PRO A 118 -15.91 1.07 3.94
C PRO A 118 -15.66 -0.20 4.76
N THR A 119 -15.03 -1.20 4.16
CA THR A 119 -14.64 -2.42 4.87
C THR A 119 -13.66 -2.05 5.99
N ASP A 120 -13.87 -2.54 7.21
CA ASP A 120 -13.01 -2.37 8.40
C ASP A 120 -11.60 -3.01 8.24
N GLU A 121 -11.17 -3.31 7.01
CA GLU A 121 -9.79 -3.68 6.72
C GLU A 121 -8.91 -2.46 7.02
N PRO A 122 -7.84 -2.63 7.81
CA PRO A 122 -7.12 -1.57 8.49
C PRO A 122 -6.35 -0.70 7.50
N SER A 123 -7.05 0.22 6.86
CA SER A 123 -6.47 1.33 6.14
C SER A 123 -7.16 2.62 6.59
N GLN A 124 -6.41 3.35 7.41
CA GLN A 124 -6.67 4.66 8.01
C GLN A 124 -7.58 4.66 9.24
N ILE A 125 -7.10 4.07 10.35
CA ILE A 125 -7.55 4.51 11.68
C ILE A 125 -7.24 6.02 11.76
N PRO A 126 -8.22 6.90 12.01
CA PRO A 126 -7.98 8.33 12.05
C PRO A 126 -6.84 8.66 13.01
N ASP A 127 -5.96 9.58 12.62
CA ASP A 127 -4.88 10.04 13.51
C ASP A 127 -5.46 10.47 14.87
N SER A 128 -6.67 11.06 14.90
CA SER A 128 -7.36 11.41 16.14
C SER A 128 -7.60 10.23 17.09
N ASP A 129 -7.91 9.05 16.55
CA ASP A 129 -8.26 7.87 17.33
C ASP A 129 -6.98 7.19 17.85
N LEU A 130 -5.93 7.17 17.03
CA LEU A 130 -4.58 6.78 17.46
C LEU A 130 -4.09 7.71 18.61
N LEU A 131 -4.19 9.02 18.44
CA LEU A 131 -3.78 9.97 19.47
C LEU A 131 -4.64 9.87 20.74
N ALA A 132 -5.94 9.62 20.60
CA ALA A 132 -6.84 9.37 21.73
C ALA A 132 -6.43 8.11 22.51
N GLU A 133 -6.02 7.07 21.80
CA GLU A 133 -5.58 5.82 22.44
C GLU A 133 -4.23 5.97 23.17
N ILE A 134 -3.28 6.74 22.61
CA ILE A 134 -2.05 7.13 23.33
C ILE A 134 -2.40 7.86 24.63
N ASN A 135 -3.35 8.82 24.59
CA ASN A 135 -3.76 9.58 25.77
C ASN A 135 -4.46 8.71 26.81
N ARG A 136 -5.37 7.81 26.39
CA ARG A 136 -6.06 6.88 27.29
C ARG A 136 -5.05 6.00 28.02
N LEU A 137 -4.12 5.38 27.30
CA LEU A 137 -3.14 4.49 27.91
C LEU A 137 -2.15 5.27 28.79
N ALA A 138 -1.82 6.51 28.43
CA ALA A 138 -1.02 7.39 29.27
C ALA A 138 -1.73 7.74 30.60
N ASP A 139 -3.04 7.98 30.58
CA ASP A 139 -3.83 8.23 31.79
C ASP A 139 -3.86 7.00 32.72
N ASP A 140 -3.92 5.79 32.14
CA ASP A 140 -3.92 4.54 32.90
C ASP A 140 -2.55 4.20 33.51
N LEU A 141 -1.46 4.48 32.77
CA LEU A 141 -0.09 4.20 33.21
C LEU A 141 0.52 5.34 34.05
N GLY A 142 -0.05 6.56 33.96
CA GLY A 142 0.46 7.78 34.58
C GLY A 142 1.70 8.38 33.89
N ASP A 143 2.13 7.80 32.77
CA ASP A 143 3.24 8.20 31.91
C ASP A 143 2.88 7.84 30.45
N PRO A 144 3.42 8.52 29.41
CA PRO A 144 3.20 8.14 28.02
C PRO A 144 3.63 6.69 27.75
N PRO A 145 2.83 5.89 27.01
CA PRO A 145 3.13 4.48 26.79
C PRO A 145 4.42 4.29 25.99
N THR A 146 5.11 3.20 26.26
CA THR A 146 6.17 2.68 25.38
C THR A 146 5.55 1.93 24.20
N PHE A 147 6.36 1.71 23.16
CA PHE A 147 5.98 0.91 22.00
C PHE A 147 5.46 -0.48 22.41
N GLN A 148 6.16 -1.14 23.34
CA GLN A 148 5.78 -2.47 23.83
C GLN A 148 4.48 -2.43 24.65
N GLU A 149 4.31 -1.42 25.51
CA GLU A 149 3.07 -1.29 26.28
C GLU A 149 1.86 -1.01 25.38
N MET A 150 2.04 -0.28 24.27
CA MET A 150 1.00 -0.11 23.27
C MET A 150 0.69 -1.43 22.55
N ASP A 151 1.69 -2.23 22.17
CA ASP A 151 1.43 -3.55 21.57
C ASP A 151 0.77 -4.56 22.54
N GLU A 152 1.04 -4.43 23.85
CA GLU A 152 0.50 -5.35 24.87
C GLU A 152 -0.86 -4.93 25.44
N GLN A 153 -1.11 -3.62 25.52
CA GLN A 153 -2.24 -3.06 26.28
C GLN A 153 -3.05 -2.02 25.50
N GLY A 154 -2.58 -1.65 24.31
CA GLY A 154 -3.25 -0.72 23.42
C GLY A 154 -4.31 -1.39 22.56
N GLU A 155 -5.27 -0.59 22.10
CA GLU A 155 -6.28 -1.01 21.14
C GLU A 155 -5.69 -1.29 19.75
N TYR A 156 -4.63 -0.55 19.39
CA TYR A 156 -3.98 -0.64 18.08
C TYR A 156 -2.51 -1.03 18.23
N ALA A 157 -2.02 -1.84 17.29
CA ALA A 157 -0.61 -2.22 17.26
C ALA A 157 0.28 -0.99 17.05
N ALA A 158 1.40 -0.92 17.77
CA ALA A 158 2.35 0.19 17.75
C ALA A 158 2.89 0.49 16.34
N ARG A 159 2.96 -0.52 15.46
CA ARG A 159 3.33 -0.37 14.05
C ARG A 159 2.39 0.53 13.24
N VAL A 160 1.11 0.61 13.60
CA VAL A 160 0.12 1.48 12.94
C VAL A 160 0.52 2.93 13.14
N TYR A 161 0.91 3.30 14.36
CA TYR A 161 1.39 4.64 14.69
C TYR A 161 2.66 5.01 13.93
N VAL A 162 3.60 4.08 13.75
CA VAL A 162 4.79 4.32 12.94
C VAL A 162 4.43 4.57 11.47
N SER A 163 3.45 3.85 10.93
CA SER A 163 2.97 4.04 9.57
C SER A 163 2.31 5.42 9.36
N HIS A 164 1.55 5.90 10.35
CA HIS A 164 0.83 7.18 10.28
C HIS A 164 1.75 8.39 10.55
N PHE A 165 2.58 8.31 11.59
CA PHE A 165 3.37 9.45 12.09
C PHE A 165 4.85 9.38 11.70
N GLY A 166 5.28 8.33 10.99
CA GLY A 166 6.66 8.09 10.54
C GLY A 166 7.60 7.51 11.61
N SER A 167 7.29 7.71 12.90
CA SER A 167 7.98 7.10 14.04
C SER A 167 7.10 7.10 15.30
N TRP A 168 7.43 6.24 16.27
CA TRP A 168 6.75 6.21 17.57
C TRP A 168 6.89 7.54 18.32
N ASN A 169 8.09 8.13 18.33
CA ASN A 169 8.31 9.42 18.99
C ASN A 169 7.47 10.54 18.34
N ALA A 170 7.32 10.53 17.02
CA ALA A 170 6.46 11.49 16.33
C ALA A 170 4.98 11.30 16.72
N ALA A 171 4.53 10.07 16.96
CA ALA A 171 3.18 9.80 17.47
C ALA A 171 3.01 10.30 18.92
N ILE A 172 3.99 10.10 19.80
CA ILE A 172 4.01 10.61 21.18
C ILE A 172 4.02 12.15 21.21
N GLU A 173 4.82 12.79 20.34
CA GLU A 173 4.84 14.25 20.18
C GLU A 173 3.51 14.78 19.65
N ALA A 174 2.93 14.11 18.64
CA ALA A 174 1.62 14.46 18.09
C ALA A 174 0.50 14.32 19.12
N ALA A 175 0.64 13.39 20.07
CA ALA A 175 -0.27 13.22 21.20
C ALA A 175 -0.10 14.29 22.29
N GLY A 176 0.88 15.19 22.16
CA GLY A 176 1.14 16.28 23.09
C GLY A 176 2.07 15.94 24.25
N PHE A 177 2.74 14.79 24.20
CA PHE A 177 3.69 14.35 25.22
C PHE A 177 5.15 14.63 24.79
N GLU A 178 6.02 14.90 25.77
CA GLU A 178 7.46 14.89 25.53
C GLU A 178 7.94 13.43 25.42
N PRO A 179 8.65 13.04 24.34
CA PRO A 179 9.25 11.71 24.25
C PRO A 179 10.14 11.43 25.45
N THR A 180 9.68 10.56 26.35
CA THR A 180 10.43 10.20 27.55
C THR A 180 11.59 9.29 27.18
N GLN A 181 12.67 9.30 27.96
CA GLN A 181 13.81 8.38 27.74
C GLN A 181 13.43 6.89 27.80
N ARG A 182 12.26 6.56 28.37
CA ARG A 182 11.68 5.20 28.33
C ARG A 182 11.11 4.83 26.95
N GLY A 183 10.55 5.80 26.22
CA GLY A 183 10.04 5.63 24.85
C GLY A 183 10.98 6.13 23.74
N SER A 184 12.00 6.92 24.08
CA SER A 184 12.96 7.54 23.16
C SER A 184 14.19 6.67 22.88
N SER A 185 14.36 5.54 23.56
CA SER A 185 15.29 4.53 23.08
C SER A 185 14.63 3.91 21.86
N LEU A 186 15.18 4.14 20.66
CA LEU A 186 14.96 3.23 19.54
C LEU A 186 14.98 1.82 20.10
N SER A 187 13.83 1.15 20.06
CA SER A 187 13.76 -0.19 20.61
C SER A 187 14.75 -1.04 19.82
N GLU A 188 15.38 -2.00 20.49
CA GLU A 188 16.25 -2.96 19.80
C GLU A 188 15.50 -3.53 18.58
N SER A 189 14.22 -3.85 18.76
CA SER A 189 13.30 -4.29 17.70
C SER A 189 13.19 -3.35 16.49
N GLU A 190 13.10 -2.02 16.68
CA GLU A 190 13.01 -1.06 15.56
C GLU A 190 14.31 -1.02 14.75
N LEU A 191 15.45 -1.12 15.44
CA LEU A 191 16.76 -1.26 14.79
C LEU A 191 16.88 -2.60 14.06
N LEU A 192 16.49 -3.72 14.69
CA LEU A 192 16.54 -5.03 14.05
C LEU A 192 15.63 -5.11 12.82
N PHE A 193 14.44 -4.50 12.88
CA PHE A 193 13.51 -4.45 11.74
C PHE A 193 14.09 -3.64 10.57
N GLU A 194 14.69 -2.47 10.84
CA GLU A 194 15.34 -1.70 9.78
C GLU A 194 16.54 -2.44 9.18
N LEU A 195 17.28 -3.21 9.99
CA LEU A 195 18.34 -4.10 9.51
C LEU A 195 17.82 -5.19 8.58
N GLN A 196 16.70 -5.83 8.94
CA GLN A 196 16.06 -6.86 8.12
C GLN A 196 15.49 -6.28 6.83
N ARG A 197 14.77 -5.16 6.90
CA ARG A 197 14.24 -4.44 5.73
C ARG A 197 15.34 -4.13 4.71
N LEU A 198 16.45 -3.55 5.18
CA LEU A 198 17.58 -3.22 4.29
C LEU A 198 18.28 -4.48 3.77
N ALA A 199 18.29 -5.58 4.54
CA ALA A 199 18.84 -6.84 4.07
C ALA A 199 18.00 -7.49 2.98
N ASP A 200 16.67 -7.43 3.09
CA ASP A 200 15.73 -7.90 2.07
C ASP A 200 15.87 -7.09 0.78
N GLU A 201 16.00 -5.76 0.90
CA GLU A 201 16.21 -4.86 -0.25
C GLU A 201 17.54 -5.12 -0.98
N LEU A 202 18.62 -5.39 -0.23
CA LEU A 202 19.95 -5.64 -0.79
C LEU A 202 20.20 -7.13 -1.12
N GLU A 203 19.26 -8.01 -0.82
CA GLU A 203 19.38 -9.48 -0.87
C GLU A 203 20.63 -10.02 -0.14
N LYS A 204 21.09 -9.31 0.90
CA LYS A 204 22.29 -9.64 1.69
C LYS A 204 22.29 -8.89 3.02
N GLN A 205 23.02 -9.39 4.01
CA GLN A 205 23.27 -8.63 5.24
C GLN A 205 23.97 -7.29 4.90
N PRO A 206 23.40 -6.14 5.29
CA PRO A 206 23.97 -4.84 4.99
C PRO A 206 25.27 -4.61 5.75
N SER A 207 26.22 -3.93 5.12
CA SER A 207 27.38 -3.38 5.81
C SER A 207 27.01 -2.10 6.55
N ALA A 208 27.81 -1.72 7.56
CA ALA A 208 27.64 -0.44 8.27
C ALA A 208 27.63 0.77 7.32
N ARG A 209 28.39 0.70 6.21
CA ARG A 209 28.43 1.74 5.19
C ARG A 209 27.14 1.83 4.36
N GLU A 210 26.54 0.70 4.04
CA GLU A 210 25.27 0.64 3.32
C GLU A 210 24.12 1.09 4.24
N MET A 211 24.16 0.73 5.52
CA MET A 211 23.23 1.28 6.52
C MET A 211 23.38 2.79 6.69
N ASP A 212 24.60 3.32 6.69
CA ASP A 212 24.83 4.77 6.74
C ASP A 212 24.41 5.52 5.47
N ALA A 213 24.34 4.83 4.33
CA ALA A 213 23.99 5.43 3.03
C ALA A 213 22.48 5.33 2.73
N ASP A 214 21.90 4.16 2.99
CA ASP A 214 20.59 3.75 2.49
C ASP A 214 19.63 3.33 3.63
N GLY A 215 20.13 3.28 4.86
CA GLY A 215 19.35 2.92 6.04
C GLY A 215 18.66 4.11 6.71
N LYS A 216 17.53 3.84 7.37
CA LYS A 216 16.77 4.83 8.16
C LYS A 216 17.56 5.36 9.36
N PHE A 217 18.50 4.58 9.88
CA PHE A 217 19.33 4.93 11.04
C PHE A 217 20.82 4.72 10.72
N GLY A 218 21.68 5.61 11.21
CA GLY A 218 23.12 5.45 11.05
C GLY A 218 23.68 4.30 11.89
N SER A 219 24.74 3.66 11.40
CA SER A 219 25.46 2.54 12.02
C SER A 219 25.93 2.83 13.46
N ALA A 220 26.17 4.10 13.80
CA ALA A 220 26.51 4.55 15.15
C ALA A 220 25.36 4.38 16.16
N THR A 221 24.09 4.36 15.71
CA THR A 221 22.92 4.10 16.55
C THR A 221 22.89 2.63 16.96
N TYR A 222 23.13 1.72 16.03
CA TYR A 222 23.23 0.28 16.27
C TYR A 222 24.40 -0.07 17.19
N GLN A 223 25.58 0.53 16.96
CA GLN A 223 26.74 0.30 17.84
C GLN A 223 26.49 0.76 19.28
N ARG A 224 25.71 1.82 19.48
CA ARG A 224 25.36 2.32 20.80
C ARG A 224 24.36 1.42 21.52
N GLN A 225 23.39 0.87 20.78
CA GLN A 225 22.36 0.02 21.34
C GLN A 225 22.85 -1.41 21.61
N PHE A 226 23.51 -2.04 20.64
CA PHE A 226 23.94 -3.44 20.70
C PHE A 226 25.41 -3.61 21.14
N GLY A 227 26.10 -2.50 21.45
CA GLY A 227 27.53 -2.49 21.81
C GLY A 227 28.48 -2.64 20.61
N SER A 228 28.03 -3.23 19.50
CA SER A 228 28.78 -3.28 18.23
C SER A 228 27.86 -3.52 17.04
N TRP A 229 28.34 -3.19 15.83
CA TRP A 229 27.62 -3.49 14.58
C TRP A 229 27.42 -5.00 14.38
N SER A 230 28.44 -5.80 14.70
CA SER A 230 28.35 -7.26 14.59
C SER A 230 27.29 -7.84 15.54
N ALA A 231 27.18 -7.32 16.76
CA ALA A 231 26.15 -7.75 17.70
C ALA A 231 24.73 -7.36 17.23
N ALA A 232 24.59 -6.23 16.53
CA ALA A 232 23.31 -5.86 15.90
C ALA A 232 22.92 -6.81 14.76
N LEU A 233 23.89 -7.24 13.93
CA LEU A 233 23.66 -8.25 12.89
C LEU A 233 23.33 -9.63 13.48
N GLU A 234 24.02 -10.02 14.55
CA GLU A 234 23.76 -11.27 15.27
C GLU A 234 22.32 -11.28 15.80
N ALA A 235 21.92 -10.22 16.49
CA ALA A 235 20.56 -10.05 17.00
C ALA A 235 19.49 -9.98 15.89
N ALA A 236 19.84 -9.52 14.68
CA ALA A 236 18.88 -9.38 13.57
C ALA A 236 18.69 -10.66 12.76
N PHE A 237 19.71 -11.54 12.69
CA PHE A 237 19.76 -12.64 11.73
C PHE A 237 20.08 -14.02 12.33
N GLU A 238 20.43 -14.12 13.61
CA GLU A 238 20.55 -15.42 14.30
C GLU A 238 19.31 -15.68 15.18
N ASN A 239 18.72 -16.88 15.01
CA ASN A 239 17.73 -17.47 15.92
C ASN A 239 18.43 -18.27 17.03
#